data_AF-A0A504C9Q9-F1
#
_entry.id   AF-A0A504C9Q9-F1
#
_cell.length_a   1.000
_cell.length_b   1.000
_cell.length_c   1.000
_cell.angle_alpha   90.00
_cell.angle_beta   90.00
_cell.angle_gamma   90.00
#
_symmetry.space_group_name_H-M   'P 1'
#
loop_
_entity.id
_entity.type
_entity.pdbx_description
1 polymer ?
#
loop_
_entity_poly.entity_id
_entity_poly.type
_entity_poly.pdbx_seq_one_letter_code
_entity_poly.pdbx_strand_id
1 'polypeptide(L)'
;MWCGRSVRRCVFPCVDGTACSICRHIPPDTPGSLALSGSAGWPAHRPRATPYRRIASSRISRIMARSRFVGSPPHEWCMPAYPGISKEWTMIPSEVIRDLSVVAEIANNAGKTPEGLSVSWINDLIDRYGMTYPRAITERDRDRLHEIAKEFRVIFSMPQDELANFSNAVLEKTRFSPRIMNHGGFGWHIHYYDDDFSFDERIRSNTAMSIMSLIIHGEAGRLKTCKAETCGNVFVDTTRNASKVYCDVKTCGNRAHVANFRAKAQNSTPF
;
A
#
# COMPACT_ATOMS: atom_id res chain seq x y z
N MET A 1 -14.32 -33.58 29.36
CA MET A 1 -15.11 -32.34 29.42
C MET A 1 -14.16 -31.16 29.51
N TRP A 2 -14.12 -30.36 28.45
CA TRP A 2 -13.35 -29.12 28.34
C TRP A 2 -14.15 -27.95 28.94
N CYS A 3 -13.49 -27.11 29.74
CA CYS A 3 -13.76 -25.68 29.92
C CYS A 3 -12.57 -25.13 30.75
N GLY A 4 -11.62 -24.36 30.23
CA GLY A 4 -11.83 -23.05 29.61
C GLY A 4 -11.63 -21.96 30.68
N ARG A 5 -10.39 -21.53 30.93
CA ARG A 5 -10.13 -20.24 31.62
C ARG A 5 -8.81 -19.62 31.16
N SER A 6 -8.96 -18.67 30.26
CA SER A 6 -7.97 -17.69 29.85
C SER A 6 -7.72 -16.70 30.99
N VAL A 7 -6.51 -16.67 31.53
CA VAL A 7 -6.03 -15.54 32.34
C VAL A 7 -5.16 -14.68 31.43
N ARG A 8 -5.73 -13.63 30.84
CA ARG A 8 -4.92 -12.56 30.25
C ARG A 8 -4.41 -11.68 31.39
N ARG A 9 -3.12 -11.78 31.72
CA ARG A 9 -2.43 -10.76 32.52
C ARG A 9 -2.28 -9.51 31.65
N CYS A 10 -2.78 -8.38 32.13
CA CYS A 10 -2.41 -7.07 31.60
C CYS A 10 -0.90 -6.86 31.81
N VAL A 11 -0.19 -6.53 30.74
CA VAL A 11 1.24 -6.20 30.73
C VAL A 11 1.33 -4.69 30.63
N PHE A 12 1.23 -3.96 31.75
CA PHE A 12 1.82 -2.61 31.93
C PHE A 12 1.62 -2.17 33.40
N PRO A 13 2.66 -1.66 34.09
CA PRO A 13 2.53 -1.09 35.42
C PRO A 13 1.93 0.32 35.35
N CYS A 14 0.92 0.60 36.17
CA CYS A 14 0.41 1.94 36.39
C CYS A 14 1.46 2.76 37.16
N VAL A 15 2.06 3.76 36.52
CA VAL A 15 2.81 4.82 37.20
C VAL A 15 1.80 5.92 37.54
N ASP A 16 1.80 6.32 38.82
CA ASP A 16 1.14 7.50 39.37
C ASP A 16 -0.39 7.53 39.38
N GLY A 17 -0.97 6.78 40.34
CA GLY A 17 -2.00 7.30 41.28
C GLY A 17 -3.33 7.84 40.74
N THR A 18 -3.59 7.84 39.43
CA THR A 18 -4.82 8.39 38.84
C THR A 18 -5.62 7.27 38.19
N ALA A 19 -6.84 7.04 38.65
CA ALA A 19 -7.69 5.92 38.26
C ALA A 19 -8.00 5.92 36.74
N CYS A 20 -7.71 4.80 36.08
CA CYS A 20 -8.13 4.51 34.70
C CYS A 20 -9.65 4.33 34.65
N SER A 21 -10.36 5.19 33.92
CA SER A 21 -11.82 5.28 33.90
C SER A 21 -12.51 4.39 32.85
N ILE A 22 -11.84 3.40 32.25
CA ILE A 22 -12.38 2.63 31.10
C ILE A 22 -12.77 1.18 31.43
N CYS A 23 -13.02 0.83 32.71
CA CYS A 23 -13.59 -0.48 33.05
C CYS A 23 -14.72 -0.39 34.09
N ARG A 24 -15.95 -0.14 33.63
CA ARG A 24 -17.24 -0.43 34.30
C ARG A 24 -18.26 -0.73 33.19
N HIS A 25 -19.14 -1.73 33.17
CA HIS A 25 -19.52 -2.86 34.02
C HIS A 25 -20.30 -3.84 33.11
N ILE A 26 -20.10 -5.16 33.26
CA ILE A 26 -21.11 -6.18 32.91
C ILE A 26 -21.30 -7.01 34.18
N PRO A 27 -22.51 -7.09 34.78
CA PRO A 27 -22.76 -7.97 35.93
C PRO A 27 -23.09 -9.41 35.48
N PRO A 28 -22.79 -10.44 36.31
CA PRO A 28 -22.91 -11.84 35.94
C PRO A 28 -24.26 -12.49 36.34
N ASP A 29 -24.71 -13.41 35.49
CA ASP A 29 -25.60 -14.59 35.59
C ASP A 29 -26.62 -14.78 36.73
N THR A 30 -27.84 -15.25 36.38
CA THR A 30 -28.46 -16.60 36.69
C THR A 30 -29.99 -16.63 36.35
N PRO A 31 -30.77 -17.74 36.45
CA PRO A 31 -30.98 -18.77 35.41
C PRO A 31 -32.48 -19.09 35.07
N GLY A 32 -32.74 -19.76 33.93
CA GLY A 32 -33.81 -20.77 33.80
C GLY A 32 -35.24 -20.41 33.35
N SER A 33 -35.60 -20.96 32.18
CA SER A 33 -36.92 -21.52 31.75
C SER A 33 -38.03 -20.65 31.11
N LEU A 34 -38.28 -20.99 29.83
CA LEU A 34 -39.56 -21.22 29.13
C LEU A 34 -40.67 -20.15 29.12
N ALA A 35 -40.98 -19.62 27.92
CA ALA A 35 -42.26 -19.87 27.22
C ALA A 35 -42.31 -19.14 25.86
N LEU A 36 -42.69 -19.89 24.81
CA LEU A 36 -43.10 -19.39 23.49
C LEU A 36 -44.51 -18.80 23.56
N SER A 37 -44.73 -17.63 22.98
CA SER A 37 -45.90 -17.32 22.12
C SER A 37 -45.90 -15.83 21.73
N GLY A 38 -46.39 -15.53 20.52
CA GLY A 38 -46.82 -14.17 20.17
C GLY A 38 -46.18 -13.59 18.92
N SER A 39 -46.77 -13.91 17.78
CA SER A 39 -46.65 -13.18 16.51
C SER A 39 -46.89 -11.66 16.67
N ALA A 40 -45.95 -10.83 16.23
CA ALA A 40 -46.23 -9.45 15.80
C ALA A 40 -45.08 -8.93 14.92
N GLY A 41 -45.44 -8.35 13.78
CA GLY A 41 -44.51 -7.82 12.79
C GLY A 41 -43.59 -6.71 13.32
N TRP A 42 -42.43 -6.61 12.70
CA TRP A 42 -41.46 -5.55 12.96
C TRP A 42 -42.04 -4.18 12.60
N PRO A 43 -42.11 -3.20 13.51
CA PRO A 43 -42.52 -1.85 13.16
C PRO A 43 -41.36 -1.11 12.48
N ALA A 44 -41.69 -0.42 11.39
CA ALA A 44 -40.80 0.47 10.68
C ALA A 44 -40.38 1.67 11.55
N HIS A 45 -39.13 1.71 12.01
CA HIS A 45 -38.55 2.90 12.61
C HIS A 45 -38.02 3.85 11.52
N ARG A 46 -38.74 4.94 11.26
CA ARG A 46 -38.17 6.12 10.60
C ARG A 46 -37.19 6.79 11.56
N PRO A 47 -35.93 7.10 11.18
CA PRO A 47 -35.08 7.93 12.00
C PRO A 47 -35.59 9.39 11.98
N ARG A 48 -35.90 9.94 13.15
CA ARG A 48 -36.08 11.40 13.33
C ARG A 48 -34.72 12.06 13.19
N ALA A 49 -34.59 12.99 12.25
CA ALA A 49 -33.45 13.88 12.15
C ALA A 49 -33.34 14.74 13.42
N THR A 50 -32.24 14.61 14.15
CA THR A 50 -31.84 15.55 15.20
C THR A 50 -31.05 16.69 14.54
N PRO A 51 -31.37 17.97 14.81
CA PRO A 51 -30.61 19.07 14.23
C PRO A 51 -29.23 19.18 14.92
N TYR A 52 -28.18 19.13 14.11
CA TYR A 52 -26.81 19.38 14.53
C TYR A 52 -26.67 20.81 15.07
N ARG A 53 -26.50 20.97 16.38
CA ARG A 53 -26.19 22.28 16.98
C ARG A 53 -24.81 22.73 16.51
N ARG A 54 -24.74 23.83 15.75
CA ARG A 54 -23.49 24.54 15.46
C ARG A 54 -22.83 24.97 16.77
N ILE A 55 -21.65 24.45 17.07
CA ILE A 55 -20.77 25.03 18.07
C ILE A 55 -20.14 26.28 17.44
N ALA A 56 -20.42 27.44 18.02
CA ALA A 56 -19.86 28.71 17.60
C ALA A 56 -18.34 28.73 17.82
N SER A 57 -17.57 28.93 16.74
CA SER A 57 -16.14 29.14 16.74
C SER A 57 -15.79 30.53 17.28
N SER A 58 -15.37 30.67 18.54
CA SER A 58 -14.85 31.97 19.03
C SER A 58 -13.70 31.93 20.05
N ARG A 59 -13.07 30.77 20.33
CA ARG A 59 -11.93 30.72 21.28
C ARG A 59 -10.63 30.05 20.81
N ILE A 60 -10.59 29.38 19.66
CA ILE A 60 -9.33 28.76 19.16
C ILE A 60 -8.49 29.72 18.28
N SER A 61 -9.09 30.76 17.71
CA SER A 61 -8.38 31.68 16.80
C SER A 61 -7.44 32.69 17.47
N ARG A 62 -7.29 32.70 18.81
CA ARG A 62 -6.40 33.64 19.52
C ARG A 62 -5.07 33.04 20.00
N ILE A 63 -4.87 31.73 19.94
CA ILE A 63 -3.62 31.09 20.38
C ILE A 63 -2.60 30.95 19.23
N MET A 64 -3.02 31.02 17.97
CA MET A 64 -2.15 30.89 16.80
C MET A 64 -1.44 32.19 16.35
N ALA A 65 -1.70 33.34 16.99
CA ALA A 65 -1.28 34.65 16.46
C ALA A 65 0.02 35.23 17.08
N ARG A 66 0.77 34.46 17.90
CA ARG A 66 1.98 35.00 18.57
C ARG A 66 3.23 34.13 18.63
N SER A 67 3.29 32.98 17.96
CA SER A 67 4.54 32.23 17.81
C SER A 67 5.15 32.48 16.42
N ARG A 68 6.00 33.50 16.32
CA ARG A 68 7.03 33.52 15.27
C ARG A 68 8.02 32.41 15.62
N PHE A 69 7.79 31.20 15.13
CA PHE A 69 8.83 30.18 15.09
C PHE A 69 9.85 30.60 14.04
N VAL A 70 10.85 31.37 14.49
CA VAL A 70 12.07 31.62 13.72
C VAL A 70 13.00 30.45 14.03
N GLY A 71 13.04 29.51 13.10
CA GLY A 71 13.91 28.35 13.16
C GLY A 71 13.61 27.46 11.97
N SER A 72 14.42 27.55 10.92
CA SER A 72 14.39 26.56 9.83
C SER A 72 14.56 25.17 10.43
N PRO A 73 13.77 24.16 10.04
CA PRO A 73 14.00 22.80 10.50
C PRO A 73 15.39 22.34 10.04
N PRO A 74 16.12 21.56 10.85
CA PRO A 74 17.45 21.09 10.48
C PRO A 74 17.34 20.23 9.21
N HIS A 75 18.16 20.57 8.21
CA HIS A 75 18.26 19.90 6.90
C HIS A 75 18.77 18.44 6.96
N GLU A 76 18.83 17.83 8.15
CA GLU A 76 19.43 16.50 8.38
C GLU A 76 18.47 15.32 8.20
N TRP A 77 17.19 15.55 7.90
CA TRP A 77 16.23 14.47 7.56
C TRP A 77 16.34 14.00 6.09
N CYS A 78 17.57 13.90 5.58
CA CYS A 78 17.84 13.31 4.27
C CYS A 78 17.70 11.78 4.36
N MET A 79 16.47 11.28 4.26
CA MET A 79 16.23 9.92 3.72
C MET A 79 16.95 9.80 2.37
N PRO A 80 17.57 8.66 2.05
CA PRO A 80 18.12 8.45 0.72
C PRO A 80 17.01 8.67 -0.29
N ALA A 81 17.21 9.63 -1.19
CA ALA A 81 16.33 9.80 -2.33
C ALA A 81 16.42 8.50 -3.14
N TYR A 82 15.30 7.79 -3.28
CA TYR A 82 15.23 6.78 -4.33
C TYR A 82 15.56 7.45 -5.67
N PRO A 83 16.41 6.85 -6.52
CA PRO A 83 16.71 7.41 -7.82
C PRO A 83 15.40 7.66 -8.59
N GLY A 84 15.01 8.93 -8.74
CA GLY A 84 13.82 9.33 -9.51
C GLY A 84 12.51 9.58 -8.75
N ILE A 85 12.51 9.67 -7.41
CA ILE A 85 11.33 10.05 -6.61
C ILE A 85 11.60 11.39 -5.90
N SER A 86 11.01 12.49 -6.37
CA SER A 86 11.09 13.79 -5.69
C SER A 86 10.06 13.87 -4.54
N LYS A 87 10.51 14.24 -3.33
CA LYS A 87 9.72 14.27 -2.08
C LYS A 87 8.53 15.25 -2.06
N GLU A 88 8.39 16.14 -3.04
CA GLU A 88 7.51 17.32 -2.92
C GLU A 88 6.15 17.24 -3.63
N TRP A 89 5.92 16.26 -4.51
CA TRP A 89 4.85 16.41 -5.50
C TRP A 89 3.77 15.32 -5.52
N THR A 90 3.96 14.24 -4.77
CA THR A 90 2.94 13.19 -4.62
C THR A 90 2.66 12.98 -3.14
N MET A 91 1.39 13.06 -2.74
CA MET A 91 0.94 12.60 -1.40
C MET A 91 1.08 11.07 -1.22
N ILE A 92 1.62 10.39 -2.23
CA ILE A 92 1.89 8.95 -2.20
C ILE A 92 3.14 8.71 -1.36
N PRO A 93 3.04 7.92 -0.28
CA PRO A 93 4.20 7.54 0.51
C PRO A 93 5.24 6.79 -0.34
N SER A 94 6.53 7.00 -0.06
CA SER A 94 7.62 6.42 -0.87
C SER A 94 7.60 4.89 -0.92
N GLU A 95 7.13 4.25 0.15
CA GLU A 95 6.94 2.81 0.26
C GLU A 95 5.89 2.28 -0.73
N VAL A 96 4.83 3.05 -1.02
CA VAL A 96 3.80 2.66 -2.00
C VAL A 96 4.42 2.56 -3.39
N ILE A 97 5.24 3.54 -3.76
CA ILE A 97 5.95 3.52 -5.04
C ILE A 97 6.97 2.38 -5.07
N ARG A 98 7.73 2.17 -3.99
CA ARG A 98 8.69 1.07 -3.87
C ARG A 98 8.00 -0.28 -4.08
N ASP A 99 6.95 -0.56 -3.32
CA ASP A 99 6.27 -1.85 -3.27
C ASP A 99 5.66 -2.19 -4.64
N LEU A 100 5.02 -1.22 -5.30
CA LEU A 100 4.47 -1.42 -6.64
C LEU A 100 5.55 -1.51 -7.73
N SER A 101 6.70 -0.86 -7.53
CA SER A 101 7.85 -0.98 -8.44
C SER A 101 8.49 -2.36 -8.33
N VAL A 102 8.58 -2.93 -7.13
CA VAL A 102 9.01 -4.32 -6.89
C VAL A 102 8.11 -5.29 -7.66
N VAL A 103 6.79 -5.12 -7.57
CA VAL A 103 5.82 -5.95 -8.30
C VAL A 103 5.96 -5.79 -9.81
N ALA A 104 6.14 -4.56 -10.30
CA ALA A 104 6.39 -4.30 -11.72
C ALA A 104 7.66 -5.01 -12.19
N GLU A 105 8.74 -4.97 -11.39
CA GLU A 105 10.00 -5.62 -11.72
C GLU A 105 9.88 -7.15 -11.71
N ILE A 106 9.19 -7.73 -10.73
CA ILE A 106 8.85 -9.16 -10.71
C ILE A 106 8.05 -9.54 -11.97
N ALA A 107 6.96 -8.83 -12.26
CA ALA A 107 6.10 -9.08 -13.43
C ALA A 107 6.79 -8.88 -14.78
N ASN A 108 7.82 -8.03 -14.83
CA ASN A 108 8.61 -7.80 -16.02
C ASN A 108 9.71 -8.84 -16.23
N ASN A 109 10.21 -9.48 -15.18
CA ASN A 109 11.33 -10.43 -15.29
C ASN A 109 10.86 -11.88 -15.24
N ALA A 110 9.67 -12.15 -14.69
CA ALA A 110 9.01 -13.44 -14.82
C ALA A 110 8.81 -13.80 -16.30
N GLY A 111 9.41 -14.90 -16.74
CA GLY A 111 9.27 -15.40 -18.11
C GLY A 111 10.14 -14.69 -19.17
N LYS A 112 11.04 -13.77 -18.79
CA LYS A 112 12.05 -13.24 -19.73
C LYS A 112 13.14 -14.25 -20.04
N THR A 113 13.51 -15.06 -19.04
CA THR A 113 14.44 -16.18 -19.18
C THR A 113 13.96 -17.34 -18.29
N PRO A 114 14.39 -18.60 -18.55
CA PRO A 114 14.16 -19.72 -17.64
C PRO A 114 14.69 -19.47 -16.22
N GLU A 115 15.78 -18.70 -16.11
CA GLU A 115 16.41 -18.27 -14.85
C GLU A 115 15.77 -17.01 -14.26
N GLY A 116 14.69 -16.51 -14.87
CA GLY A 116 13.92 -15.39 -14.36
C GLY A 116 13.56 -15.63 -12.89
N LEU A 117 13.75 -14.59 -12.07
CA LEU A 117 13.52 -14.64 -10.63
C LEU A 117 14.35 -15.72 -9.89
N SER A 118 15.56 -16.06 -10.36
CA SER A 118 16.49 -16.93 -9.61
C SER A 118 16.69 -16.45 -8.16
N VAL A 119 17.10 -17.34 -7.25
CA VAL A 119 17.39 -16.96 -5.85
C VAL A 119 18.37 -15.79 -5.76
N SER A 120 19.43 -15.79 -6.59
CA SER A 120 20.37 -14.66 -6.66
C SER A 120 19.67 -13.37 -7.08
N TRP A 121 18.83 -13.44 -8.12
CA TRP A 121 18.11 -12.28 -8.61
C TRP A 121 17.15 -11.69 -7.56
N ILE A 122 16.50 -12.54 -6.76
CA ILE A 122 15.60 -12.12 -5.68
C ILE A 122 16.38 -11.46 -4.55
N ASN A 123 17.55 -11.99 -4.18
CA ASN A 123 18.41 -11.32 -3.20
C ASN A 123 18.86 -9.95 -3.71
N ASP A 124 19.28 -9.86 -4.98
CA ASP A 124 19.66 -8.56 -5.56
C ASP A 124 18.47 -7.59 -5.60
N LEU A 125 17.25 -8.08 -5.81
CA LEU A 125 16.02 -7.27 -5.74
C LEU A 125 15.78 -6.71 -4.34
N ILE A 126 15.93 -7.56 -3.31
CA ILE A 126 15.82 -7.18 -1.90
C ILE A 126 16.81 -6.05 -1.58
N ASP A 127 18.06 -6.21 -1.99
CA ASP A 127 19.12 -5.22 -1.76
C ASP A 127 18.87 -3.91 -2.52
N ARG A 128 18.53 -3.99 -3.83
CA ARG A 128 18.25 -2.80 -4.67
C ARG A 128 17.14 -1.92 -4.12
N TYR A 129 16.09 -2.53 -3.57
CA TYR A 129 14.94 -1.82 -3.01
C TYR A 129 15.06 -1.56 -1.51
N GLY A 130 16.19 -1.93 -0.88
CA GLY A 130 16.41 -1.76 0.56
C GLY A 130 15.37 -2.47 1.41
N MET A 131 14.87 -3.62 0.95
CA MET A 131 13.86 -4.39 1.68
C MET A 131 14.51 -5.18 2.81
N THR A 132 13.79 -5.32 3.92
CA THR A 132 14.22 -6.16 5.04
C THR A 132 13.52 -7.51 5.00
N TYR A 133 14.27 -8.59 4.82
CA TYR A 133 13.76 -9.96 4.92
C TYR A 133 14.75 -10.83 5.73
N PRO A 134 14.37 -11.31 6.93
CA PRO A 134 15.33 -11.92 7.87
C PRO A 134 15.70 -13.38 7.55
N ARG A 135 15.14 -13.97 6.50
CA ARG A 135 15.34 -15.39 6.15
C ARG A 135 16.02 -15.52 4.81
N ALA A 136 16.72 -16.64 4.62
CA ALA A 136 17.27 -16.98 3.31
C ALA A 136 16.16 -17.20 2.28
N ILE A 137 16.36 -16.67 1.07
CA ILE A 137 15.48 -16.92 -0.07
C ILE A 137 15.72 -18.34 -0.60
N THR A 138 14.63 -19.01 -0.94
CA THR A 138 14.61 -20.40 -1.40
C THR A 138 13.99 -20.52 -2.80
N GLU A 139 14.15 -21.67 -3.45
CA GLU A 139 13.46 -21.99 -4.71
C GLU A 139 11.93 -21.95 -4.56
N ARG A 140 11.41 -22.27 -3.36
CA ARG A 140 9.98 -22.13 -3.07
C ARG A 140 9.53 -20.67 -3.14
N ASP A 141 10.35 -19.73 -2.70
CA ASP A 141 10.04 -18.30 -2.83
C ASP A 141 10.02 -17.89 -4.30
N ARG A 142 10.98 -18.39 -5.11
CA ARG A 142 10.99 -18.18 -6.57
C ARG A 142 9.70 -18.68 -7.23
N ASP A 143 9.27 -19.90 -6.93
CA ASP A 143 8.05 -20.47 -7.51
C ASP A 143 6.83 -19.63 -7.15
N ARG A 144 6.74 -19.17 -5.90
CA ARG A 144 5.64 -18.30 -5.43
C ARG A 144 5.68 -16.90 -6.07
N LEU A 145 6.87 -16.35 -6.35
CA LEU A 145 6.98 -15.09 -7.07
C LEU A 145 6.57 -15.22 -8.54
N HIS A 146 6.75 -16.38 -9.17
CA HIS A 146 6.19 -16.61 -10.51
C HIS A 146 4.66 -16.59 -10.51
N GLU A 147 4.02 -17.13 -9.45
CA GLU A 147 2.57 -17.03 -9.31
C GLU A 147 2.11 -15.59 -9.05
N ILE A 148 2.81 -14.84 -8.19
CA ILE A 148 2.57 -13.41 -8.00
C ILE A 148 2.73 -12.64 -9.32
N ALA A 149 3.75 -12.95 -10.12
CA ALA A 149 3.98 -12.27 -11.38
C ALA A 149 2.79 -12.44 -12.35
N LYS A 150 2.23 -13.65 -12.45
CA LYS A 150 1.04 -13.92 -13.27
C LYS A 150 -0.18 -13.16 -12.74
N GLU A 151 -0.40 -13.25 -11.43
CA GLU A 151 -1.58 -12.68 -10.77
C GLU A 151 -1.59 -11.16 -10.77
N PHE A 152 -0.45 -10.51 -10.50
CA PHE A 152 -0.39 -9.06 -10.30
C PHE A 152 -0.01 -8.29 -11.56
N ARG A 153 0.41 -8.95 -12.65
CA ARG A 153 0.71 -8.25 -13.91
C ARG A 153 -0.50 -7.48 -14.46
N VAL A 154 -1.71 -7.99 -14.25
CA VAL A 154 -2.94 -7.40 -14.78
C VAL A 154 -3.31 -6.05 -14.15
N ILE A 155 -2.83 -5.76 -12.93
CA ILE A 155 -3.17 -4.52 -12.20
C ILE A 155 -2.74 -3.25 -12.95
N PHE A 156 -1.73 -3.37 -13.83
CA PHE A 156 -1.15 -2.24 -14.59
C PHE A 156 -1.98 -1.82 -15.80
N SER A 157 -3.10 -2.49 -16.05
CA SER A 157 -4.03 -2.19 -17.12
C SER A 157 -5.49 -2.16 -16.65
N MET A 158 -5.75 -2.41 -15.36
CA MET A 158 -7.10 -2.44 -14.79
C MET A 158 -7.68 -1.03 -14.64
N PRO A 159 -8.96 -0.82 -14.98
CA PRO A 159 -9.73 0.33 -14.52
C PRO A 159 -9.74 0.42 -12.99
N GLN A 160 -9.90 1.63 -12.46
CA GLN A 160 -9.79 1.88 -11.01
C GLN A 160 -10.77 1.02 -10.18
N ASP A 161 -12.02 0.86 -10.62
CA ASP A 161 -13.02 0.09 -9.88
C ASP A 161 -12.68 -1.41 -9.84
N GLU A 162 -12.15 -1.95 -10.94
CA GLU A 162 -11.66 -3.33 -11.00
C GLU A 162 -10.42 -3.52 -10.13
N LEU A 163 -9.51 -2.54 -10.14
CA LEU A 163 -8.32 -2.52 -9.30
C LEU A 163 -8.68 -2.50 -7.81
N ALA A 164 -9.73 -1.76 -7.43
CA ALA A 164 -10.25 -1.75 -6.06
C ALA A 164 -10.78 -3.13 -5.65
N ASN A 165 -11.59 -3.76 -6.51
CA ASN A 165 -12.11 -5.10 -6.28
C ASN A 165 -11.00 -6.15 -6.17
N PHE A 166 -10.00 -6.06 -7.06
CA PHE A 166 -8.81 -6.91 -7.01
C PHE A 166 -8.08 -6.76 -5.67
N SER A 167 -7.82 -5.52 -5.26
CA SER A 167 -7.12 -5.22 -4.00
C SER A 167 -7.85 -5.77 -2.78
N ASN A 168 -9.18 -5.62 -2.72
CA ASN A 168 -10.01 -6.17 -1.66
C ASN A 168 -9.94 -7.70 -1.64
N ALA A 169 -10.06 -8.35 -2.80
CA ALA A 169 -10.00 -9.80 -2.91
C ALA A 169 -8.63 -10.38 -2.50
N VAL A 170 -7.54 -9.65 -2.74
CA VAL A 170 -6.21 -10.03 -2.23
C VAL A 170 -6.16 -9.92 -0.71
N LEU A 171 -6.68 -8.82 -0.14
CA LEU A 171 -6.65 -8.60 1.32
C LEU A 171 -7.50 -9.60 2.09
N GLU A 172 -8.65 -10.01 1.55
CA GLU A 172 -9.50 -11.05 2.16
C GLU A 172 -8.77 -12.39 2.33
N LYS A 173 -7.77 -12.66 1.49
CA LYS A 173 -7.01 -13.93 1.46
C LYS A 173 -5.62 -13.82 2.07
N THR A 174 -5.19 -12.61 2.43
CA THR A 174 -3.82 -12.35 2.89
C THR A 174 -3.84 -12.06 4.39
N ARG A 175 -2.89 -12.63 5.13
CA ARG A 175 -2.67 -12.23 6.53
C ARG A 175 -2.26 -10.76 6.56
N PHE A 176 -2.69 -10.04 7.59
CA PHE A 176 -2.42 -8.61 7.70
C PHE A 176 -2.06 -8.22 9.12
N SER A 177 -0.89 -7.59 9.31
CA SER A 177 -0.39 -7.19 10.62
C SER A 177 0.29 -5.81 10.54
N PRO A 178 -0.48 -4.71 10.61
CA PRO A 178 0.05 -3.38 10.44
C PRO A 178 0.85 -2.93 11.67
N ARG A 179 2.08 -2.48 11.46
CA ARG A 179 2.97 -1.91 12.50
C ARG A 179 3.67 -0.67 11.98
N ILE A 180 3.72 0.37 12.81
CA ILE A 180 4.49 1.58 12.51
C ILE A 180 5.96 1.33 12.87
N MET A 181 6.85 1.60 11.92
CA MET A 181 8.26 1.27 11.98
C MET A 181 9.10 2.49 11.59
N ASN A 182 10.34 2.54 12.09
CA ASN A 182 11.33 3.55 11.70
C ASN A 182 12.70 2.87 11.52
N HIS A 183 12.99 2.42 10.31
CA HIS A 183 14.25 1.77 9.96
C HIS A 183 14.56 1.94 8.46
N GLY A 184 15.72 1.44 8.02
CA GLY A 184 16.10 1.41 6.60
C GLY A 184 16.35 2.77 5.95
N GLY A 185 16.44 3.84 6.75
CA GLY A 185 16.57 5.21 6.25
C GLY A 185 15.27 5.77 5.65
N PHE A 186 14.14 5.07 5.80
CA PHE A 186 12.83 5.47 5.24
C PHE A 186 11.97 6.31 6.19
N GLY A 187 12.49 6.63 7.38
CA GLY A 187 11.73 7.26 8.45
C GLY A 187 10.53 6.44 8.89
N TRP A 188 9.52 7.12 9.43
CA TRP A 188 8.28 6.48 9.90
C TRP A 188 7.44 5.96 8.73
N HIS A 189 7.24 4.65 8.69
CA HIS A 189 6.44 3.97 7.66
C HIS A 189 5.70 2.77 8.26
N ILE A 190 4.76 2.20 7.51
CA ILE A 190 3.96 1.05 7.97
C ILE A 190 4.50 -0.23 7.34
N HIS A 191 4.79 -1.23 8.17
CA HIS A 191 4.86 -2.62 7.73
C HIS A 191 3.48 -3.23 7.80
N TYR A 192 3.10 -4.01 6.79
CA TYR A 192 1.80 -4.69 6.73
C TYR A 192 1.87 -6.18 7.11
N TYR A 193 3.05 -6.62 7.55
CA TYR A 193 3.42 -8.00 7.79
C TYR A 193 4.19 -8.13 9.11
N ASP A 194 4.19 -9.35 9.66
CA ASP A 194 5.04 -9.74 10.78
C ASP A 194 6.33 -10.44 10.30
N ASP A 195 7.28 -10.66 11.22
CA ASP A 195 8.59 -11.24 10.90
C ASP A 195 8.51 -12.67 10.33
N ASP A 196 7.48 -13.43 10.69
CA ASP A 196 7.26 -14.81 10.25
C ASP A 196 6.67 -14.94 8.84
N PHE A 197 6.14 -13.85 8.26
CA PHE A 197 5.51 -13.84 6.93
C PHE A 197 6.51 -14.23 5.85
N SER A 198 6.16 -15.25 5.06
CA SER A 198 6.89 -15.67 3.86
C SER A 198 7.00 -14.52 2.85
N PHE A 199 8.03 -14.57 1.99
CA PHE A 199 8.34 -13.44 1.13
C PHE A 199 7.15 -13.07 0.23
N ASP A 200 6.44 -14.06 -0.29
CA ASP A 200 5.21 -13.87 -1.06
C ASP A 200 4.06 -13.26 -0.25
N GLU A 201 3.88 -13.65 1.01
CA GLU A 201 2.88 -13.01 1.89
C GLU A 201 3.18 -11.51 2.08
N ARG A 202 4.47 -11.14 2.25
CA ARG A 202 4.89 -9.74 2.37
C ARG A 202 4.63 -8.95 1.08
N ILE A 203 4.97 -9.52 -0.07
CA ILE A 203 4.70 -8.88 -1.37
C ILE A 203 3.19 -8.68 -1.54
N ARG A 204 2.36 -9.68 -1.26
CA ARG A 204 0.89 -9.58 -1.37
C ARG A 204 0.31 -8.50 -0.47
N SER A 205 0.66 -8.48 0.82
CA SER A 205 0.15 -7.49 1.78
C SER A 205 0.57 -6.07 1.39
N ASN A 206 1.84 -5.88 1.02
CA ASN A 206 2.36 -4.59 0.60
C ASN A 206 1.68 -4.09 -0.68
N THR A 207 1.53 -4.98 -1.66
CA THR A 207 0.94 -4.63 -2.95
C THR A 207 -0.51 -4.19 -2.79
N ALA A 208 -1.31 -4.96 -2.05
CA ALA A 208 -2.72 -4.62 -1.88
C ALA A 208 -2.90 -3.28 -1.13
N MET A 209 -2.11 -3.03 -0.09
CA MET A 209 -2.16 -1.74 0.60
C MET A 209 -1.66 -0.58 -0.25
N SER A 210 -0.65 -0.82 -1.07
CA SER A 210 -0.14 0.18 -2.00
C SER A 210 -1.17 0.52 -3.08
N ILE A 211 -1.91 -0.48 -3.59
CA ILE A 211 -3.04 -0.26 -4.49
C ILE A 211 -4.12 0.58 -3.80
N MET A 212 -4.53 0.22 -2.58
CA MET A 212 -5.50 1.01 -1.81
C MET A 212 -5.05 2.45 -1.63
N SER A 213 -3.78 2.67 -1.30
CA SER A 213 -3.22 4.01 -1.14
C SER A 213 -3.29 4.80 -2.45
N LEU A 214 -2.93 4.21 -3.60
CA LEU A 214 -3.07 4.87 -4.89
C LEU A 214 -4.53 5.24 -5.19
N ILE A 215 -5.48 4.34 -4.95
CA ILE A 215 -6.91 4.60 -5.21
C ILE A 215 -7.41 5.76 -4.35
N ILE A 216 -7.14 5.73 -3.03
CA ILE A 216 -7.61 6.75 -2.09
C ILE A 216 -7.05 8.13 -2.44
N HIS A 217 -5.83 8.20 -2.96
CA HIS A 217 -5.20 9.45 -3.36
C HIS A 217 -5.53 9.88 -4.80
N GLY A 218 -6.34 9.11 -5.55
CA GLY A 218 -6.68 9.42 -6.95
C GLY A 218 -5.52 9.20 -7.93
N GLU A 219 -4.60 8.30 -7.60
CA GLU A 219 -3.31 8.12 -8.27
C GLU A 219 -3.18 6.74 -8.95
N ALA A 220 -4.28 5.99 -9.08
CA ALA A 220 -4.31 4.68 -9.72
C ALA A 220 -3.77 4.69 -11.16
N GLY A 221 -3.93 5.81 -11.89
CA GLY A 221 -3.42 5.99 -13.24
C GLY A 221 -1.89 5.97 -13.38
N ARG A 222 -1.14 5.89 -12.27
CA ARG A 222 0.32 5.69 -12.29
C ARG A 222 0.73 4.27 -12.62
N LEU A 223 -0.14 3.28 -12.44
CA LEU A 223 0.12 1.91 -12.88
C LEU A 223 -0.10 1.84 -14.40
N LYS A 224 0.96 1.54 -15.16
CA LYS A 224 0.94 1.64 -16.62
C LYS A 224 1.63 0.48 -17.30
N THR A 225 1.18 0.20 -18.52
CA THR A 225 1.90 -0.62 -19.50
C THR A 225 2.67 0.28 -20.47
N CYS A 226 3.90 -0.12 -20.82
CA CYS A 226 4.77 0.61 -21.74
C CYS A 226 4.16 0.71 -23.14
N LYS A 227 4.10 1.93 -23.69
CA LYS A 227 3.55 2.18 -25.03
C LYS A 227 4.48 1.87 -26.21
N ALA A 228 5.68 1.34 -25.97
CA ALA A 228 6.54 0.91 -27.07
C ALA A 228 6.04 -0.41 -27.66
N GLU A 229 5.89 -0.47 -28.99
CA GLU A 229 5.17 -1.53 -29.73
C GLU A 229 5.49 -2.95 -29.30
N THR A 230 6.77 -3.28 -29.06
CA THR A 230 7.22 -4.64 -28.73
C THR A 230 7.66 -4.83 -27.28
N CYS A 231 7.45 -3.82 -26.41
CA CYS A 231 8.02 -3.86 -25.07
C CYS A 231 7.15 -4.63 -24.07
N GLY A 232 5.87 -4.26 -23.94
CA GLY A 232 4.95 -4.89 -23.00
C GLY A 232 5.31 -4.78 -21.51
N ASN A 233 6.44 -4.17 -21.12
CA ASN A 233 6.79 -4.01 -19.71
C ASN A 233 5.77 -3.14 -18.99
N VAL A 234 5.49 -3.45 -17.73
CA VAL A 234 4.66 -2.66 -16.82
C VAL A 234 5.54 -1.78 -15.93
N PHE A 235 5.03 -0.65 -15.44
CA PHE A 235 5.80 0.27 -14.58
C PHE A 235 4.88 1.16 -13.74
N VAL A 236 5.46 1.73 -12.68
CA VAL A 236 4.85 2.80 -11.88
C VAL A 236 5.38 4.16 -12.37
N ASP A 237 4.48 5.09 -12.67
CA ASP A 237 4.83 6.43 -13.10
C ASP A 237 5.15 7.35 -11.91
N THR A 238 6.45 7.60 -11.72
CA THR A 238 6.98 8.49 -10.68
C THR A 238 7.13 9.94 -11.13
N THR A 239 6.72 10.30 -12.35
CA THR A 239 6.80 11.68 -12.82
C THR A 239 5.76 12.57 -12.14
N ARG A 240 6.11 13.85 -12.00
CA ARG A 240 5.26 14.86 -11.33
C ARG A 240 3.82 14.86 -11.82
N ASN A 241 3.62 14.82 -13.14
CA ASN A 241 2.31 14.95 -13.78
C ASN A 241 1.73 13.59 -14.23
N ALA A 242 2.26 12.47 -13.74
CA ALA A 242 1.92 11.13 -14.21
C ALA A 242 1.89 11.06 -15.75
N SER A 243 2.90 11.64 -16.41
CA SER A 243 2.96 11.80 -17.86
C SER A 243 3.91 10.82 -18.56
N LYS A 244 4.61 9.96 -17.80
CA LYS A 244 5.47 8.91 -18.37
C LYS A 244 4.62 7.89 -19.12
N VAL A 245 5.02 7.58 -20.35
CA VAL A 245 4.33 6.60 -21.21
C VAL A 245 5.21 5.41 -21.62
N TYR A 246 6.52 5.49 -21.33
CA TYR A 246 7.49 4.43 -21.62
C TYR A 246 8.19 3.99 -20.33
N CYS A 247 8.41 2.69 -20.14
CA CYS A 247 9.03 2.15 -18.92
C CYS A 247 10.43 2.72 -18.68
N ASP A 248 11.20 2.93 -19.74
CA ASP A 248 12.48 3.64 -19.75
C ASP A 248 12.55 4.60 -20.95
N VAL A 249 12.94 5.84 -20.66
CA VAL A 249 13.03 6.90 -21.67
C VAL A 249 14.24 6.67 -22.58
N LYS A 250 15.36 6.21 -22.02
CA LYS A 250 16.62 6.07 -22.77
C LYS A 250 16.57 4.92 -23.79
N THR A 251 15.77 3.89 -23.53
CA THR A 251 15.58 2.75 -24.45
C THR A 251 14.26 2.85 -25.20
N CYS A 252 13.12 2.67 -24.53
CA CYS A 252 11.80 2.61 -25.17
C CYS A 252 11.37 3.95 -25.73
N GLY A 253 11.62 5.06 -25.02
CA GLY A 253 11.35 6.41 -25.51
C GLY A 253 12.15 6.73 -26.77
N ASN A 254 13.47 6.47 -26.75
CA ASN A 254 14.33 6.70 -27.92
C ASN A 254 13.96 5.81 -29.12
N ARG A 255 13.65 4.53 -28.90
CA ARG A 255 13.19 3.64 -29.99
C ARG A 255 11.91 4.17 -30.65
N ALA A 256 10.93 4.60 -29.86
CA ALA A 256 9.69 5.17 -30.38
C ALA A 256 9.95 6.48 -31.16
N HIS A 257 10.84 7.34 -30.66
CA HIS A 257 11.23 8.56 -31.36
C HIS A 257 11.86 8.29 -32.72
N VAL A 258 12.80 7.33 -32.78
CA VAL A 258 13.46 6.93 -34.04
C VAL A 258 12.46 6.33 -35.03
N ALA A 259 11.55 5.47 -34.57
CA ALA A 259 10.51 4.89 -35.42
C ALA A 259 9.60 5.97 -36.03
N ASN A 260 9.13 6.91 -35.22
CA ASN A 260 8.30 8.03 -35.67
C ASN A 260 9.04 8.95 -36.65
N PHE A 261 10.33 9.20 -36.44
CA PHE A 261 11.15 9.98 -37.37
C PHE A 261 11.27 9.30 -38.73
N ARG A 262 11.51 7.98 -38.76
CA ARG A 262 11.59 7.18 -39.99
C ARG A 262 10.26 7.14 -40.74
N ALA A 263 9.14 6.96 -40.03
CA ALA A 263 7.81 6.96 -40.63
C ALA A 263 7.48 8.31 -41.29
N LYS A 264 7.87 9.42 -40.66
CA LYS A 264 7.73 10.76 -41.26
C LYS A 264 8.59 10.95 -42.50
N ALA A 265 9.83 10.47 -42.48
CA ALA A 265 10.74 10.55 -43.63
C ALA A 265 10.25 9.72 -44.83
N GLN A 266 9.58 8.59 -44.59
CA GLN A 266 8.97 7.77 -45.64
C GLN A 266 7.69 8.39 -46.21
N ASN A 267 6.95 9.15 -45.40
CA ASN A 267 5.74 9.86 -45.82
C ASN A 267 6.02 11.23 -46.46
N SER A 268 7.24 11.75 -46.34
CA SER A 268 7.73 12.91 -47.07
C SER A 268 8.40 12.47 -48.36
N THR A 269 7.61 12.09 -49.37
CA THR A 269 8.12 11.92 -50.74
C THR A 269 8.60 13.30 -51.24
N PRO A 270 9.81 13.44 -51.80
CA PRO A 270 10.22 14.68 -52.45
C PRO A 270 9.33 14.92 -53.68
N PHE A 271 8.84 16.14 -53.83
CA PHE A 271 8.24 16.63 -55.08
C PHE A 271 9.26 16.63 -56.21
#